data_AF-Q1YYF9-F1
#
_entry.id   AF-Q1YYF9-F1
#
_cell.length_a   1.000
_cell.length_b   1.000
_cell.length_c   1.000
_cell.angle_alpha   90.00
_cell.angle_beta   90.00
_cell.angle_gamma   90.00
#
_symmetry.space_group_name_H-M   'P 1'
#
loop_
_entity.id
_entity.type
_entity.pdbx_description
1 polymer ?
#
loop_
_entity_poly.entity_id
_entity_poly.type
_entity_poly.pdbx_seq_one_letter_code
_entity_poly.pdbx_strand_id
1 'polypeptide(L)'
;MTDLLTELKAIGLEQLTFDDQQRLELDQFITVCSPFFDSVCQQKPDTPRNDLLLGVMTKAQNEAQLDFEQKRQSLHNMQQVFKKTVGKEHADKLIPTDSNQLIVITTLWLLIQGYQGIDFSYANDHATEVANLLSDDKESDSFIHSDTLRSDFMQAYYISIDSAQANKQTTSMVDKMKQWLQRSFF
;
A
#
# COMPACT_ATOMS: atom_id res chain seq x y z
N MET A 1 18.70 9.16 -11.23
CA MET A 1 18.40 8.21 -10.15
C MET A 1 16.89 8.15 -10.10
N THR A 2 16.32 7.00 -10.43
CA THR A 2 14.89 6.78 -10.24
C THR A 2 14.71 6.62 -8.73
N ASP A 3 13.64 7.17 -8.19
CA ASP A 3 13.44 7.17 -6.75
C ASP A 3 12.01 6.76 -6.50
N LEU A 4 11.85 5.56 -5.92
CA LEU A 4 10.55 5.01 -5.54
C LEU A 4 9.77 6.02 -4.69
N LEU A 5 10.45 6.73 -3.79
CA LEU A 5 9.83 7.77 -2.97
C LEU A 5 9.29 8.91 -3.85
N THR A 6 10.05 9.37 -4.84
CA THR A 6 9.60 10.41 -5.78
C THR A 6 8.35 9.98 -6.56
N GLU A 7 8.28 8.73 -7.05
CA GLU A 7 7.10 8.23 -7.75
C GLU A 7 5.89 8.10 -6.80
N LEU A 8 6.10 7.61 -5.57
CA LEU A 8 5.03 7.53 -4.56
C LEU A 8 4.52 8.92 -4.14
N LYS A 9 5.40 9.92 -4.03
CA LYS A 9 5.01 11.31 -3.76
C LYS A 9 4.16 11.89 -4.89
N ALA A 10 4.51 11.60 -6.14
CA ALA A 10 3.76 12.09 -7.30
C ALA A 10 2.32 11.56 -7.36
N ILE A 11 2.03 10.43 -6.71
CA ILE A 11 0.70 9.82 -6.64
C ILE A 11 -0.04 10.08 -5.33
N GLY A 12 0.52 10.92 -4.44
CA GLY A 12 -0.19 11.39 -3.23
C GLY A 12 0.31 10.84 -1.90
N LEU A 13 1.49 10.20 -1.82
CA LEU A 13 2.04 9.67 -0.56
C LEU A 13 2.06 10.70 0.58
N GLU A 14 2.36 11.97 0.29
CA GLU A 14 2.46 13.03 1.31
C GLU A 14 1.11 13.40 1.95
N GLN A 15 -0.01 12.95 1.36
CA GLN A 15 -1.35 13.17 1.89
C GLN A 15 -1.81 12.04 2.81
N LEU A 16 -1.06 10.93 2.86
CA LEU A 16 -1.36 9.81 3.75
C LEU A 16 -0.92 10.10 5.18
N THR A 17 -1.73 9.66 6.14
CA THR A 17 -1.43 9.75 7.57
C THR A 17 -0.97 8.40 8.08
N PHE A 18 0.28 8.33 8.50
CA PHE A 18 0.86 7.18 9.18
C PHE A 18 1.24 7.52 10.62
N ASP A 19 1.00 6.58 11.54
CA ASP A 19 1.55 6.65 12.90
C ASP A 19 3.07 6.40 12.92
N ASP A 20 3.70 6.52 14.09
CA ASP A 20 5.16 6.40 14.21
C ASP A 20 5.69 5.02 13.79
N GLN A 21 4.95 3.94 14.07
CA GLN A 21 5.39 2.60 13.72
C GLN A 21 5.19 2.34 12.22
N GLN A 22 4.07 2.80 11.65
CA GLN A 22 3.81 2.73 10.22
C GLN A 22 4.82 3.57 9.41
N ARG A 23 5.26 4.72 9.94
CA ARG A 23 6.34 5.52 9.32
C ARG A 23 7.67 4.76 9.28
N LEU A 24 8.01 4.05 10.36
CA LEU A 24 9.21 3.22 10.38
C LEU A 24 9.13 2.11 9.31
N GLU A 25 7.98 1.43 9.21
CA GLU A 25 7.75 0.42 8.17
C GLU A 25 7.79 1.01 6.75
N LEU A 26 7.26 2.22 6.55
CA LEU A 26 7.32 2.94 5.28
C LEU A 26 8.77 3.24 4.87
N ASP A 27 9.56 3.82 5.78
CA ASP A 27 10.96 4.16 5.52
C ASP A 27 11.79 2.90 5.22
N GLN A 28 11.56 1.82 5.97
CA GLN A 28 12.20 0.54 5.74
C GLN A 28 11.79 -0.07 4.39
N PHE A 29 10.50 -0.04 4.06
CA PHE A 29 10.00 -0.53 2.78
C PHE A 29 10.62 0.22 1.61
N ILE A 30 10.63 1.57 1.65
CA ILE A 30 11.22 2.39 0.60
C ILE A 30 12.72 2.08 0.46
N THR A 31 13.45 1.99 1.57
CA THR A 31 14.88 1.69 1.56
C THR A 31 15.18 0.34 0.90
N VAL A 32 14.41 -0.69 1.23
CA VAL A 32 14.61 -2.06 0.71
C VAL A 32 14.12 -2.21 -0.72
N CYS A 33 13.01 -1.57 -1.08
CA CYS A 33 12.36 -1.76 -2.38
C CYS A 33 12.98 -0.89 -3.49
N SER A 34 13.56 0.27 -3.16
CA SER A 34 14.10 1.21 -4.16
C SER A 34 15.13 0.58 -5.12
N PRO A 35 16.14 -0.19 -4.68
CA PRO A 35 17.10 -0.80 -5.59
C PRO A 35 16.45 -1.78 -6.59
N PHE A 36 15.41 -2.50 -6.15
CA PHE A 36 14.67 -3.41 -7.03
C PHE A 36 13.85 -2.64 -8.06
N PHE A 37 13.13 -1.59 -7.63
CA PHE A 37 12.38 -0.73 -8.53
C PHE A 37 13.28 -0.07 -9.59
N ASP A 38 14.45 0.42 -9.19
CA ASP A 38 15.46 0.97 -10.09
C ASP A 38 15.91 -0.06 -11.14
N SER A 39 16.21 -1.28 -10.69
CA SER A 39 16.59 -2.39 -11.58
C SER A 39 15.47 -2.71 -12.58
N VAL A 40 14.21 -2.75 -12.15
CA VAL A 40 13.06 -3.01 -13.03
C VAL A 40 12.91 -1.91 -14.08
N CYS A 41 13.06 -0.64 -13.69
CA CYS A 41 13.02 0.50 -14.60
C CYS A 41 14.14 0.45 -15.65
N GLN A 42 15.35 0.06 -15.25
CA GLN A 42 16.50 -0.06 -16.16
C GLN A 42 16.32 -1.21 -17.16
N GLN A 43 15.72 -2.32 -16.72
CA GLN A 43 15.48 -3.50 -17.58
C GLN A 43 14.35 -3.28 -18.58
N LYS A 44 13.39 -2.39 -18.27
CA LYS A 44 12.20 -2.14 -19.08
C LYS A 44 12.01 -0.64 -19.35
N PRO A 45 12.95 0.02 -20.03
CA PRO A 45 12.95 1.48 -20.19
C PRO A 45 11.75 2.01 -21.01
N ASP A 46 11.18 1.17 -21.88
CA ASP A 46 10.05 1.55 -22.74
C ASP A 46 8.67 1.37 -22.06
N THR A 47 8.63 0.80 -20.86
CA THR A 47 7.37 0.61 -20.11
C THR A 47 7.09 1.83 -19.23
N PRO A 48 5.84 2.33 -19.19
CA PRO A 48 5.47 3.41 -18.29
C PRO A 48 5.82 3.07 -16.84
N ARG A 49 6.45 4.02 -16.14
CA ARG A 49 6.98 3.78 -14.78
C ARG A 49 5.90 3.47 -13.75
N ASN A 50 4.75 4.11 -13.89
CA ASN A 50 3.57 3.83 -13.08
C ASN A 50 3.10 2.37 -13.26
N ASP A 51 3.23 1.79 -14.45
CA ASP A 51 2.86 0.39 -14.71
C ASP A 51 3.88 -0.56 -14.06
N LEU A 52 5.17 -0.22 -14.15
CA LEU A 52 6.23 -0.95 -13.45
C LEU A 52 6.05 -0.87 -11.93
N LEU A 53 5.72 0.31 -11.40
CA LEU A 53 5.45 0.54 -9.99
C LEU A 53 4.25 -0.29 -9.53
N LEU A 54 3.16 -0.31 -10.29
CA LEU A 54 2.01 -1.17 -9.99
C LEU A 54 2.42 -2.65 -9.91
N GLY A 55 3.24 -3.12 -10.84
CA GLY A 55 3.77 -4.49 -10.82
C GLY A 55 4.62 -4.80 -9.58
N VAL A 56 5.52 -3.89 -9.21
CA VAL A 56 6.36 -4.01 -8.00
C VAL A 56 5.49 -4.01 -6.74
N MET A 57 4.54 -3.09 -6.63
CA MET A 57 3.64 -3.01 -5.47
C MET A 57 2.72 -4.22 -5.35
N THR A 58 2.23 -4.75 -6.48
CA THR A 58 1.41 -5.98 -6.50
C THR A 58 2.21 -7.18 -6.01
N LYS A 59 3.48 -7.29 -6.41
CA LYS A 59 4.36 -8.34 -5.88
C LYS A 59 4.57 -8.16 -4.36
N ALA A 60 4.90 -6.94 -3.93
CA ALA A 60 5.18 -6.65 -2.52
C ALA A 60 3.95 -6.92 -1.62
N GLN A 61 2.76 -6.56 -2.08
CA GLN A 61 1.52 -6.81 -1.33
C GLN A 61 1.24 -8.30 -1.19
N ASN A 62 1.36 -9.08 -2.28
CA ASN A 62 1.18 -10.53 -2.23
C ASN A 62 2.18 -11.19 -1.26
N GLU A 63 3.44 -10.76 -1.28
CA GLU A 63 4.47 -11.27 -0.37
C GLU A 63 4.15 -10.91 1.09
N ALA A 64 3.79 -9.65 1.36
CA ALA A 64 3.45 -9.20 2.71
C ALA A 64 2.22 -9.92 3.28
N GLN A 65 1.18 -10.13 2.46
CA GLN A 65 -0.02 -10.86 2.88
C GLN A 65 0.31 -12.32 3.20
N LEU A 66 1.05 -13.00 2.32
CA LEU A 66 1.47 -14.39 2.54
C LEU A 66 2.33 -14.53 3.81
N ASP A 67 3.27 -13.60 4.02
CA ASP A 67 4.17 -13.62 5.18
C ASP A 67 3.38 -13.41 6.49
N PHE A 68 2.42 -12.48 6.47
CA PHE A 68 1.52 -12.24 7.60
C PHE A 68 0.65 -13.46 7.91
N GLU A 69 0.03 -14.08 6.91
CA GLU A 69 -0.79 -15.28 7.08
C GLU A 69 0.02 -16.45 7.68
N GLN A 70 1.24 -16.67 7.18
CA GLN A 70 2.13 -17.71 7.70
C GLN A 70 2.52 -17.45 9.16
N LYS A 71 2.86 -16.20 9.50
CA LYS A 71 3.20 -15.81 10.87
C LYS A 71 2.00 -15.93 11.80
N ARG A 72 0.82 -15.49 11.37
CA ARG A 72 -0.44 -15.66 12.10
C ARG A 72 -0.73 -17.14 12.38
N GLN A 73 -0.56 -18.01 11.39
CA GLN A 73 -0.76 -19.45 11.56
C GLN A 73 0.27 -20.07 12.52
N SER A 74 1.54 -19.66 12.43
CA SER A 74 2.61 -20.10 13.33
C SER A 74 2.33 -19.69 14.79
N LEU A 75 1.90 -18.44 14.99
CA LEU A 75 1.49 -17.93 16.30
C LEU A 75 0.29 -18.69 16.86
N HIS A 76 -0.74 -18.96 16.03
CA HIS A 76 -1.86 -19.78 16.45
C HIS A 76 -1.42 -21.18 16.89
N ASN A 77 -0.55 -21.84 16.10
CA ASN A 77 -0.02 -23.15 16.45
C ASN A 77 0.78 -23.12 17.77
N MET A 78 1.61 -22.09 17.97
CA MET A 78 2.33 -21.88 19.23
C MET A 78 1.37 -21.66 20.40
N GLN A 79 0.35 -20.82 20.25
CA GLN A 79 -0.66 -20.59 21.29
C GLN A 79 -1.38 -21.89 21.69
N GLN A 80 -1.70 -22.77 20.73
CA GLN A 80 -2.31 -24.07 21.01
C GLN A 80 -1.35 -25.00 21.79
N VAL A 81 -0.07 -25.02 21.42
CA VAL A 81 0.95 -25.79 22.16
C VAL A 81 1.14 -25.23 23.57
N PHE A 82 1.27 -23.92 23.73
CA PHE A 82 1.42 -23.27 25.05
C PHE A 82 0.21 -23.51 25.96
N LYS A 83 -1.02 -23.41 25.43
CA LYS A 83 -2.26 -23.75 26.17
C LYS A 83 -2.26 -25.19 26.65
N LYS A 84 -1.69 -26.12 25.86
CA LYS A 84 -1.59 -27.54 26.19
C LYS A 84 -0.48 -27.87 27.20
N THR A 85 0.59 -27.08 27.24
CA THR A 85 1.80 -27.41 28.01
C THR A 85 1.96 -26.63 29.31
N VAL A 86 1.55 -25.35 29.38
CA VAL A 86 1.92 -24.44 30.50
C VAL A 86 0.70 -23.84 31.22
N GLY A 87 -0.53 -24.14 30.78
CA GLY A 87 -1.75 -23.54 31.32
C GLY A 87 -2.06 -22.16 30.72
N LYS A 88 -3.33 -21.72 30.82
CA LYS A 88 -3.89 -20.60 30.05
C LYS A 88 -3.28 -19.21 30.33
N GLU A 89 -2.51 -19.03 31.41
CA GLU A 89 -2.14 -17.70 31.93
C GLU A 89 -1.11 -16.91 31.10
N HIS A 90 -0.49 -17.49 30.07
CA HIS A 90 0.55 -16.82 29.26
C HIS A 90 0.35 -16.85 27.74
N ALA A 91 -0.70 -17.51 27.23
CA ALA A 91 -0.88 -17.69 25.79
C ALA A 91 -1.38 -16.44 25.05
N ASP A 92 -2.03 -15.52 25.75
CA ASP A 92 -2.75 -14.38 25.15
C ASP A 92 -1.84 -13.14 24.90
N LYS A 93 -0.52 -13.24 25.13
CA LYS A 93 0.44 -12.13 24.94
C LYS A 93 1.22 -12.18 23.61
N LEU A 94 0.91 -13.14 22.74
CA LEU A 94 1.60 -13.32 21.47
C LEU A 94 0.82 -12.59 20.35
N ILE A 95 1.19 -11.33 20.10
CA ILE A 95 0.63 -10.49 19.04
C ILE A 95 1.50 -10.63 17.77
N PRO A 96 0.93 -10.75 16.56
CA PRO A 96 1.69 -10.68 15.32
C PRO A 96 2.41 -9.33 15.22
N THR A 97 3.74 -9.34 15.18
CA THR A 97 4.57 -8.12 15.15
C THR A 97 4.48 -7.36 13.82
N ASP A 98 3.93 -7.98 12.76
CA ASP A 98 4.09 -7.50 11.38
C ASP A 98 2.81 -6.92 10.76
N SER A 99 1.78 -6.62 11.56
CA SER A 99 0.53 -6.00 11.07
C SER A 99 0.78 -4.65 10.40
N ASN A 100 1.68 -3.83 10.93
CA ASN A 100 1.97 -2.50 10.39
C ASN A 100 2.64 -2.57 9.01
N GLN A 101 3.48 -3.57 8.77
CA GLN A 101 4.09 -3.78 7.46
C GLN A 101 3.02 -4.07 6.40
N LEU A 102 2.08 -4.97 6.71
CA LEU A 102 0.98 -5.31 5.79
C LEU A 102 0.07 -4.09 5.55
N ILE A 103 -0.24 -3.32 6.60
CA ILE A 103 -1.03 -2.07 6.50
C ILE A 103 -0.35 -1.09 5.54
N VAL A 104 0.93 -0.78 5.76
CA VAL A 104 1.66 0.19 4.94
C VAL A 104 1.72 -0.26 3.48
N ILE A 105 2.11 -1.50 3.22
CA ILE A 105 2.25 -2.00 1.84
C ILE A 105 0.89 -2.03 1.13
N THR A 106 -0.17 -2.43 1.83
CA THR A 106 -1.55 -2.42 1.26
C THR A 106 -2.01 -1.00 0.96
N THR A 107 -1.74 -0.05 1.86
CA THR A 107 -2.06 1.37 1.66
C THR A 107 -1.36 1.92 0.41
N LEU A 108 -0.06 1.67 0.26
CA LEU A 108 0.72 2.09 -0.92
C LEU A 108 0.26 1.40 -2.20
N TRP A 109 -0.15 0.14 -2.13
CA TRP A 109 -0.65 -0.61 -3.28
C TRP A 109 -2.01 -0.07 -3.76
N LEU A 110 -2.93 0.22 -2.84
CA LEU A 110 -4.22 0.83 -3.18
C LEU A 110 -4.06 2.27 -3.67
N LEU A 111 -3.07 3.01 -3.14
CA LEU A 111 -2.67 4.32 -3.67
C LEU A 111 -2.29 4.20 -5.16
N ILE A 112 -1.39 3.30 -5.57
CA ILE A 112 -1.04 3.16 -6.99
C ILE A 112 -2.20 2.63 -7.85
N GLN A 113 -3.06 1.76 -7.31
CA GLN A 113 -4.26 1.30 -8.01
C GLN A 113 -5.21 2.46 -8.37
N GLY A 114 -5.48 3.35 -7.41
CA GLY A 114 -6.32 4.52 -7.65
C GLY A 114 -5.72 5.47 -8.70
N TYR A 115 -4.40 5.69 -8.63
CA TYR A 115 -3.68 6.51 -9.62
C TYR A 115 -3.81 5.93 -11.04
N GLN A 116 -3.75 4.61 -11.14
CA GLN A 116 -3.84 3.87 -12.40
C GLN A 116 -5.27 3.66 -12.91
N GLY A 117 -6.28 4.08 -12.13
CA GLY A 117 -7.67 3.89 -12.49
C GLY A 117 -8.08 2.41 -12.51
N ILE A 118 -7.47 1.58 -11.66
CA ILE A 118 -7.94 0.21 -11.41
C ILE A 118 -9.35 0.26 -10.84
N ASP A 119 -10.19 -0.70 -11.20
CA ASP A 119 -11.60 -0.72 -10.82
C ASP A 119 -11.81 -0.62 -9.31
N PHE A 120 -12.75 0.22 -8.90
CA PHE A 120 -13.07 0.45 -7.49
C PHE A 120 -13.50 -0.84 -6.78
N SER A 121 -14.30 -1.69 -7.43
CA SER A 121 -14.82 -2.92 -6.81
C SER A 121 -13.67 -3.86 -6.50
N TYR A 122 -12.72 -3.99 -7.42
CA TYR A 122 -11.50 -4.77 -7.22
C TYR A 122 -10.65 -4.24 -6.05
N ALA A 123 -10.41 -2.93 -6.00
CA ALA A 123 -9.67 -2.30 -4.91
C ALA A 123 -10.36 -2.49 -3.55
N ASN A 124 -11.69 -2.31 -3.51
CA ASN A 124 -12.48 -2.43 -2.30
C ASN A 124 -12.58 -3.88 -1.79
N ASP A 125 -12.66 -4.87 -2.68
CA ASP A 125 -12.68 -6.29 -2.31
C ASP A 125 -11.36 -6.66 -1.60
N HIS A 126 -10.22 -6.24 -2.13
CA HIS A 126 -8.93 -6.48 -1.49
C HIS A 126 -8.72 -5.65 -0.21
N ALA A 127 -9.20 -4.40 -0.17
CA ALA A 127 -9.18 -3.62 1.08
C ALA A 127 -9.97 -4.35 2.19
N THR A 128 -11.11 -4.95 1.84
CA THR A 128 -11.95 -5.73 2.76
C THR A 128 -11.25 -7.01 3.20
N GLU A 129 -10.64 -7.73 2.27
CA GLU A 129 -9.90 -8.97 2.54
C GLU A 129 -8.77 -8.72 3.55
N VAL A 130 -7.92 -7.72 3.29
CA VAL A 130 -6.78 -7.40 4.15
C VAL A 130 -7.23 -6.86 5.50
N ALA A 131 -8.26 -6.01 5.54
CA ALA A 131 -8.81 -5.50 6.80
C ALA A 131 -9.37 -6.61 7.70
N ASN A 132 -10.07 -7.59 7.11
CA ASN A 132 -10.54 -8.78 7.82
C ASN A 132 -9.38 -9.66 8.28
N LEU A 133 -8.32 -9.81 7.47
CA LEU A 133 -7.14 -10.59 7.84
C LEU A 133 -6.40 -9.97 9.04
N LEU A 134 -6.33 -8.64 9.10
CA LEU A 134 -5.69 -7.88 10.18
C LEU A 134 -6.52 -7.82 11.46
N SER A 135 -7.84 -8.03 11.36
CA SER A 135 -8.74 -8.02 12.52
C SER A 135 -8.76 -9.41 13.16
N ASP A 136 -8.41 -9.51 14.45
CA ASP A 136 -8.47 -10.80 15.16
C ASP A 136 -9.93 -11.19 15.40
N ASP A 137 -10.31 -12.41 15.05
CA ASP A 137 -11.67 -12.96 15.20
C ASP A 137 -12.12 -13.03 16.69
N LYS A 138 -11.22 -12.80 17.64
CA LYS A 138 -11.44 -13.03 19.07
C LYS A 138 -11.91 -11.81 19.87
N GLU A 139 -11.91 -10.61 19.29
CA GLU A 139 -12.34 -9.39 19.98
C GLU A 139 -13.74 -8.93 19.54
N SER A 140 -14.56 -8.50 20.51
CA SER A 140 -15.91 -7.97 20.26
C SER A 140 -15.92 -6.74 19.35
N ASP A 141 -14.79 -6.05 19.25
CA ASP A 141 -14.64 -4.80 18.48
C ASP A 141 -13.99 -5.04 17.11
N SER A 142 -13.74 -6.31 16.74
CA SER A 142 -13.08 -6.74 15.50
C SER A 142 -13.78 -6.19 14.24
N PHE A 143 -15.11 -6.12 14.24
CA PHE A 143 -15.88 -5.55 13.12
C PHE A 143 -15.60 -4.04 12.93
N ILE A 144 -15.57 -3.27 14.02
CA ILE A 144 -15.32 -1.83 13.98
C ILE A 144 -13.87 -1.55 13.54
N HIS A 145 -12.94 -2.39 13.99
CA HIS A 145 -11.54 -2.30 13.58
C HIS A 145 -11.36 -2.60 12.09
N SER A 146 -11.97 -3.67 11.57
CA SER A 146 -11.94 -4.03 10.15
C SER A 146 -12.51 -2.91 9.27
N ASP A 147 -13.69 -2.37 9.64
CA ASP A 147 -14.30 -1.28 8.87
C ASP A 147 -13.44 -0.01 8.84
N THR A 148 -12.77 0.29 9.96
CA THR A 148 -11.84 1.44 10.04
C THR A 148 -10.64 1.23 9.10
N LEU A 149 -9.99 0.06 9.17
CA LEU A 149 -8.86 -0.27 8.30
C LEU A 149 -9.25 -0.26 6.82
N ARG A 150 -10.39 -0.84 6.48
CA ARG A 150 -10.92 -0.81 5.10
C ARG A 150 -11.16 0.63 4.63
N SER A 151 -11.68 1.48 5.51
CA SER A 151 -11.89 2.90 5.20
C SER A 151 -10.57 3.62 4.93
N ASP A 152 -9.56 3.42 5.76
CA ASP A 152 -8.23 4.03 5.62
C ASP A 152 -7.55 3.57 4.32
N PHE A 153 -7.67 2.28 3.99
CA PHE A 153 -7.21 1.71 2.72
C PHE A 153 -7.89 2.37 1.51
N MET A 154 -9.21 2.54 1.55
CA MET A 154 -9.94 3.19 0.47
C MET A 154 -9.67 4.70 0.39
N GLN A 155 -9.33 5.34 1.51
CA GLN A 155 -8.89 6.74 1.50
C GLN A 155 -7.62 6.90 0.66
N ALA A 156 -6.66 5.98 0.78
CA ALA A 156 -5.46 6.00 -0.06
C ALA A 156 -5.80 5.87 -1.55
N TYR A 157 -6.72 4.97 -1.91
CA TYR A 157 -7.20 4.83 -3.29
C TYR A 157 -7.81 6.14 -3.83
N TYR A 158 -8.59 6.86 -3.03
CA TYR A 158 -9.20 8.11 -3.48
C TYR A 158 -8.21 9.28 -3.55
N ILE A 159 -7.25 9.38 -2.62
CA ILE A 159 -6.19 10.39 -2.63
C ILE A 159 -5.42 10.37 -3.96
N SER A 160 -5.12 9.18 -4.47
CA SER A 160 -4.39 9.06 -5.73
C SER A 160 -5.23 9.32 -6.97
N ILE A 161 -6.55 9.08 -6.92
CA ILE A 161 -7.49 9.52 -7.97
C ILE A 161 -7.46 11.04 -8.08
N ASP A 162 -7.55 11.75 -6.95
CA ASP A 162 -7.51 13.21 -6.93
C ASP A 162 -6.15 13.73 -7.45
N SER A 163 -5.07 13.07 -7.05
CA SER A 163 -3.71 13.37 -7.54
C SER A 163 -3.58 13.15 -9.05
N ALA A 164 -4.15 12.07 -9.59
CA ALA A 164 -4.18 11.81 -11.03
C ALA A 164 -5.00 12.86 -11.81
N GLN A 165 -6.11 13.33 -11.25
CA GLN A 165 -6.93 14.38 -11.84
C GLN A 165 -6.19 15.73 -11.86
N ALA A 166 -5.51 16.10 -10.76
CA ALA A 166 -4.70 17.31 -10.68
C ALA A 166 -3.57 17.32 -11.72
N ASN A 167 -2.90 16.17 -11.93
CA ASN A 167 -1.85 16.01 -12.94
C ASN A 167 -2.37 16.15 -14.39
N LYS A 168 -3.60 15.71 -14.67
CA LYS A 168 -4.24 15.88 -15.98
C LYS A 168 -4.62 17.34 -16.26
N GLN A 169 -5.01 18.10 -15.25
CA GLN A 169 -5.38 19.51 -15.41
C GLN A 169 -4.16 20.40 -15.70
N THR A 170 -3.03 20.15 -15.01
CA THR A 170 -1.79 20.91 -15.21
C THR A 170 -1.19 20.70 -16.59
N THR A 171 -1.15 19.46 -17.08
CA THR A 171 -0.71 19.14 -18.45
C THR A 171 -1.58 19.82 -19.51
N SER A 172 -2.91 19.82 -19.36
CA SER A 172 -3.81 20.51 -20.28
C SER A 172 -3.53 22.02 -20.40
N MET A 173 -3.16 22.69 -19.30
CA MET A 173 -2.83 24.12 -19.32
C MET A 173 -1.48 24.40 -20.00
N VAL A 174 -0.45 23.57 -19.73
CA VAL A 174 0.86 23.70 -20.35
C VAL A 174 0.80 23.44 -21.85
N ASP A 175 0.01 22.45 -22.28
CA ASP A 175 -0.16 22.13 -23.70
C ASP A 175 -0.90 23.24 -24.46
N LYS A 176 -1.92 23.85 -23.84
CA LYS A 176 -2.59 25.04 -24.39
C LYS A 176 -1.63 26.23 -24.51
N MET A 177 -0.76 26.43 -23.52
CA MET A 177 0.23 27.52 -23.55
C MET A 177 1.31 27.28 -24.61
N LYS A 178 1.80 26.05 -24.78
CA LYS A 178 2.73 25.68 -25.86
C LYS A 178 2.12 25.90 -27.24
N GLN A 179 0.86 25.50 -27.45
CA GLN A 179 0.15 25.74 -28.71
C GLN A 179 -0.04 27.24 -28.99
N TRP A 180 -0.27 28.06 -27.96
CA TRP A 180 -0.37 29.51 -28.12
C TRP A 180 0.99 30.15 -28.46
N LEU A 181 2.08 29.73 -27.81
CA LEU A 181 3.43 30.20 -28.12
C LEU A 181 3.88 29.79 -29.53
N GLN A 182 3.56 28.57 -29.98
CA GLN A 182 3.86 28.12 -31.34
C GLN A 182 3.07 28.88 -32.41
N ARG A 183 1.85 29.35 -32.11
CA ARG A 183 1.04 30.17 -33.03
C ARG A 183 1.41 31.66 -33.04
N SER A 184 2.19 32.14 -32.08
CA SER A 184 2.58 33.56 -31.98
C SER A 184 3.99 33.86 -32.50
N PHE A 185 4.78 32.82 -32.82
CA PHE A 185 6.10 32.92 -33.44
C PHE A 185 6.12 32.54 -34.93
N PHE A 186 4.95 32.48 -35.58
CA PHE A 186 4.76 32.39 -37.03
C PHE A 186 3.77 33.43 -37.53
#